data_AF-A0A1M4PQJ0-F1
#
_entry.id   AF-A0A1M4PQJ0-F1
#
_cell.length_a   1.000
_cell.length_b   1.000
_cell.length_c   1.000
_cell.angle_alpha   90.00
_cell.angle_beta   90.00
_cell.angle_gamma   90.00
#
_symmetry.space_group_name_H-M   'P 1'
#
loop_
_entity.id
_entity.type
_entity.pdbx_description
1 polymer ?
#
loop_
_entity_poly.entity_id
_entity_poly.type
_entity_poly.pdbx_seq_one_letter_code
_entity_poly.pdbx_strand_id
1 'polypeptide(L)'
;MLDGAVAVEVFTSPTPEQILKGIKEVNGGAGVLLIIKNYSGDIMNFEMAAELAQIEGIEVQQVIVNDDVAVEDSTYTVGRRGIAGTILVHKIAGAAAEKGQDLKDVKRVAEKTIKNIRTMGMSLTLCIVPAVGKPSFEIGKMKCK
;
A
#
# COMPACT_ATOMS: atom_id res chain seq x y z
N MET A 1 -2.04 -15.01 -2.80
CA MET A 1 -2.31 -13.59 -3.16
C MET A 1 -1.73 -12.77 -2.03
N LEU A 2 -2.45 -11.88 -1.32
CA LEU A 2 -2.06 -11.46 0.02
C LEU A 2 -2.43 -12.57 1.02
N ASP A 3 -1.64 -12.72 2.08
CA ASP A 3 -1.95 -13.60 3.22
C ASP A 3 -2.87 -12.90 4.23
N GLY A 4 -2.85 -11.57 4.27
CA GLY A 4 -3.72 -10.76 5.13
C GLY A 4 -3.78 -9.30 4.67
N ALA A 5 -4.75 -8.56 5.20
CA ALA A 5 -4.89 -7.12 5.01
C ALA A 5 -5.33 -6.46 6.32
N VAL A 6 -4.77 -5.29 6.63
CA VAL A 6 -5.10 -4.52 7.83
C VAL A 6 -6.08 -3.43 7.44
N ALA A 7 -7.36 -3.63 7.75
CA ALA A 7 -8.44 -2.71 7.43
C ALA A 7 -8.80 -1.84 8.64
N VAL A 8 -9.00 -0.54 8.39
CA VAL A 8 -9.36 0.47 9.39
C VAL A 8 -10.42 1.42 8.84
N GLU A 9 -10.67 2.52 9.53
CA GLU A 9 -11.60 3.57 9.13
C GLU A 9 -11.34 4.09 7.70
N VAL A 10 -12.39 4.64 7.10
CA VAL A 10 -12.36 5.11 5.72
C VAL A 10 -11.33 6.25 5.56
N PHE A 11 -10.39 6.05 4.64
CA PHE A 11 -9.32 7.00 4.29
C PHE A 11 -8.35 7.34 5.43
N THR A 12 -8.10 6.39 6.34
CA THR A 12 -7.04 6.50 7.34
C THR A 12 -6.00 5.39 7.17
N SER A 13 -4.77 5.66 7.63
CA SER A 13 -3.71 4.64 7.74
C SER A 13 -3.91 3.87 9.06
N PRO A 14 -3.73 2.53 9.07
CA PRO A 14 -3.74 1.76 10.31
C PRO A 14 -2.60 2.16 11.24
N THR A 15 -2.78 1.97 12.55
CA THR A 15 -1.70 2.24 13.52
C THR A 15 -0.60 1.18 13.44
N PRO A 16 0.64 1.49 13.84
CA PRO A 16 1.73 0.52 13.87
C PRO A 16 1.40 -0.75 14.64
N GLU A 17 0.65 -0.66 15.73
CA GLU A 17 0.25 -1.81 16.55
C GLU A 17 -0.73 -2.73 15.82
N GLN A 18 -1.65 -2.16 15.04
CA GLN A 18 -2.58 -2.94 14.21
C GLN A 18 -1.84 -3.66 13.09
N ILE A 19 -0.86 -2.99 12.47
CA ILE A 19 -0.01 -3.58 11.43
C ILE A 19 0.88 -4.68 12.01
N LEU A 20 1.53 -4.43 13.16
CA LEU A 20 2.35 -5.40 13.87
C LEU A 20 1.54 -6.66 14.24
N LYS A 21 0.31 -6.48 14.72
CA LYS A 21 -0.60 -7.61 14.94
C LYS A 21 -0.82 -8.39 13.65
N GLY A 22 -1.13 -7.70 12.54
CA GLY A 22 -1.27 -8.34 11.23
C GLY A 22 -0.02 -9.13 10.80
N ILE A 23 1.17 -8.56 10.98
CA ILE A 23 2.46 -9.20 10.69
C ILE A 23 2.60 -10.51 11.49
N LYS A 24 2.29 -10.49 12.78
CA LYS A 24 2.38 -11.68 13.65
C LYS A 24 1.42 -12.78 13.24
N GLU A 25 0.18 -12.43 12.89
CA GLU A 25 -0.86 -13.39 12.51
C GLU A 25 -0.52 -14.12 11.19
N VAL A 26 0.15 -13.43 10.25
CA VAL A 26 0.50 -14.02 8.94
C VAL A 26 1.93 -14.57 8.88
N ASN A 27 2.73 -14.40 9.93
CA ASN A 27 4.11 -14.87 9.94
C ASN A 27 4.18 -16.40 9.96
N GLY A 28 4.44 -17.00 8.80
CA GLY A 28 4.66 -18.44 8.63
C GLY A 28 6.09 -18.93 8.91
N GLY A 29 6.98 -18.06 9.42
CA GLY A 29 8.38 -18.40 9.72
C GLY A 29 9.36 -18.20 8.56
N ALA A 30 8.88 -17.85 7.36
CA ALA A 30 9.71 -17.48 6.20
C ALA A 30 9.86 -15.95 6.02
N GLY A 31 9.44 -15.19 7.03
CA GLY A 31 9.37 -13.73 7.01
C GLY A 31 8.12 -13.18 6.29
N VAL A 32 7.97 -11.86 6.30
CA VAL A 32 6.76 -11.16 5.82
C VAL A 32 7.12 -10.02 4.87
N LEU A 33 6.43 -9.95 3.72
CA LEU A 33 6.53 -8.82 2.79
C LEU A 33 5.36 -7.85 2.99
N LEU A 34 5.68 -6.60 3.35
CA LEU A 34 4.73 -5.50 3.39
C LEU A 34 4.64 -4.81 2.02
N ILE A 35 3.44 -4.76 1.46
CA ILE A 35 3.15 -4.02 0.22
C ILE A 35 2.41 -2.73 0.61
N ILE A 36 3.11 -1.60 0.53
CA ILE A 36 2.70 -0.32 1.10
C ILE A 36 2.34 0.63 -0.04
N LYS A 37 1.17 1.27 0.00
CA LYS A 37 0.83 2.33 -0.97
C LYS A 37 1.55 3.61 -0.56
N ASN A 38 2.06 4.38 -1.52
CA ASN A 38 2.80 5.61 -1.22
C ASN A 38 1.87 6.75 -0.75
N TYR A 39 1.58 6.74 0.55
CA TYR A 39 0.95 7.81 1.32
C TYR A 39 1.78 8.01 2.58
N SER A 40 2.03 9.24 3.00
CA SER A 40 2.96 9.53 4.10
C SER A 40 2.57 8.83 5.41
N GLY A 41 1.27 8.77 5.72
CA GLY A 41 0.78 8.05 6.88
C GLY A 41 0.87 6.52 6.75
N ASP A 42 0.75 5.97 5.54
CA ASP A 42 0.94 4.54 5.29
C ASP A 42 2.43 4.19 5.46
N ILE A 43 3.34 4.96 4.87
CA ILE A 43 4.80 4.74 5.00
C ILE A 43 5.24 4.78 6.46
N MET A 44 4.94 5.89 7.16
CA MET A 44 5.39 6.07 8.54
C MET A 44 4.91 4.94 9.46
N ASN A 45 3.63 4.54 9.35
CA ASN A 45 3.07 3.53 10.23
C ASN A 45 3.57 2.12 9.92
N PHE A 46 3.73 1.77 8.63
CA PHE A 46 4.25 0.46 8.24
C PHE A 46 5.75 0.31 8.50
N GLU A 47 6.54 1.37 8.33
CA GLU A 47 7.97 1.37 8.69
C GLU A 47 8.16 1.14 10.19
N MET A 48 7.41 1.89 11.02
CA MET A 48 7.41 1.68 12.48
C MET A 48 6.99 0.24 12.85
N ALA A 49 5.96 -0.30 12.22
CA ALA A 49 5.52 -1.68 12.47
C ALA A 49 6.58 -2.72 12.04
N ALA A 50 7.29 -2.47 10.94
CA ALA A 50 8.38 -3.33 10.48
C ALA A 50 9.55 -3.32 11.48
N GLU A 51 9.94 -2.15 12.00
CA GLU A 51 10.96 -2.02 13.05
C GLU A 51 10.56 -2.78 14.32
N LEU A 52 9.31 -2.62 14.79
CA LEU A 52 8.79 -3.35 15.94
C LEU A 52 8.79 -4.87 15.71
N ALA A 53 8.42 -5.33 14.51
CA ALA A 53 8.44 -6.75 14.17
C ALA A 53 9.88 -7.32 14.13
N GLN A 54 10.85 -6.54 13.66
CA GLN A 54 12.26 -6.93 13.65
C GLN A 54 12.83 -7.05 15.06
N ILE A 55 12.44 -6.17 16.00
CA ILE A 55 12.81 -6.28 17.42
C ILE A 55 12.29 -7.61 18.01
N GLU A 56 11.14 -8.08 17.56
CA GLU A 56 10.57 -9.37 17.96
C GLU A 56 11.12 -10.58 17.16
N GLY A 57 12.13 -10.35 16.31
CA GLY A 57 12.81 -11.42 15.56
C GLY A 57 12.07 -11.90 14.31
N ILE A 58 11.07 -11.14 13.83
CA ILE A 58 10.38 -11.44 12.57
C ILE A 58 11.10 -10.75 11.42
N GLU A 59 11.56 -11.52 10.42
CA GLU A 59 12.14 -10.94 9.21
C GLU A 59 11.03 -10.25 8.40
N VAL A 60 11.18 -8.95 8.17
CA VAL A 60 10.24 -8.13 7.40
C VAL A 60 10.96 -7.43 6.26
N GLN A 61 10.38 -7.52 5.06
CA GLN A 61 10.75 -6.72 3.90
C GLN A 61 9.58 -5.83 3.50
N GLN A 62 9.87 -4.75 2.78
CA GLN A 62 8.85 -3.81 2.31
C GLN A 62 9.04 -3.44 0.84
N VAL A 63 7.93 -3.17 0.16
CA VAL A 63 7.89 -2.57 -1.18
C VAL A 63 6.87 -1.44 -1.19
N ILE A 64 7.29 -0.28 -1.69
CA ILE A 64 6.43 0.90 -1.82
C ILE A 64 5.84 0.93 -3.23
N VAL A 65 4.53 1.09 -3.32
CA VAL A 65 3.78 1.21 -4.57
C VAL A 65 3.52 2.68 -4.86
N ASN A 66 4.06 3.18 -5.97
CA ASN A 66 4.03 4.58 -6.40
C ASN A 66 3.70 4.73 -7.91
N ASP A 67 2.67 4.01 -8.36
CA ASP A 67 2.31 3.85 -9.77
C ASP A 67 1.63 5.06 -10.41
N ASP A 68 1.05 5.97 -9.63
CA ASP A 68 0.26 7.09 -10.13
C ASP A 68 1.14 8.15 -10.81
N VAL A 69 0.99 8.33 -12.12
CA VAL A 69 1.74 9.33 -12.90
C VAL A 69 1.05 10.68 -12.99
N ALA A 70 -0.17 10.82 -12.46
CA ALA A 70 -0.93 12.06 -12.59
C ALA A 70 -0.32 13.22 -11.79
N VAL A 71 0.42 12.92 -10.71
CA VAL A 71 0.90 13.92 -9.75
C VAL A 71 2.26 13.49 -9.18
N GLU A 72 3.24 14.41 -9.17
CA GLU A 72 4.56 14.15 -8.58
C GLU A 72 4.62 14.39 -7.07
N ASP A 73 3.86 15.33 -6.51
CA ASP A 73 3.70 15.55 -5.07
C ASP A 73 2.24 15.91 -4.74
N SER A 74 1.69 15.39 -3.63
CA SER A 74 0.29 15.63 -3.26
C SER A 74 0.13 15.97 -1.77
N THR A 75 -1.08 16.39 -1.38
CA THR A 75 -1.42 16.77 0.01
C THR A 75 -1.03 15.71 1.05
N TYR A 76 -0.98 14.43 0.66
CA TYR A 76 -0.74 13.31 1.56
C TYR A 76 0.44 12.42 1.15
N THR A 77 1.20 12.83 0.13
CA THR A 77 2.28 11.99 -0.43
C THR A 77 3.43 12.85 -0.91
N VAL A 78 4.66 12.46 -0.52
CA VAL A 78 5.90 12.90 -1.17
C VAL A 78 6.19 11.92 -2.31
N GLY A 79 6.34 12.42 -3.54
CA GLY A 79 6.40 11.58 -4.72
C GLY A 79 5.03 11.09 -5.22
N ARG A 80 5.07 10.14 -6.15
CA ARG A 80 3.88 9.56 -6.80
C ARG A 80 3.06 8.70 -5.85
N ARG A 81 1.73 8.81 -5.89
CA ARG A 81 0.81 7.99 -5.07
C ARG A 81 0.82 6.51 -5.50
N GLY A 82 0.44 5.64 -4.58
CA GLY A 82 0.12 4.24 -4.88
C GLY A 82 -1.39 4.03 -5.05
N ILE A 83 -1.85 3.60 -6.22
CA ILE A 83 -3.29 3.46 -6.54
C ILE A 83 -3.61 2.05 -7.11
N ALA A 84 -4.37 1.97 -8.21
CA ALA A 84 -4.87 0.71 -8.74
C ALA A 84 -3.77 -0.32 -9.09
N GLY A 85 -2.56 0.13 -9.44
CA GLY A 85 -1.43 -0.75 -9.78
C GLY A 85 -1.01 -1.65 -8.63
N THR A 86 -1.33 -1.29 -7.38
CA THR A 86 -1.05 -2.12 -6.19
C THR A 86 -1.61 -3.53 -6.34
N ILE A 87 -2.79 -3.72 -6.94
CA ILE A 87 -3.38 -5.07 -7.07
C ILE A 87 -2.55 -6.00 -7.96
N LEU A 88 -1.85 -5.45 -8.95
CA LEU A 88 -0.96 -6.21 -9.82
C LEU A 88 0.33 -6.60 -9.07
N VAL A 89 0.85 -5.71 -8.22
CA VAL A 89 1.95 -6.02 -7.31
C VAL A 89 1.54 -7.14 -6.35
N HIS A 90 0.35 -7.07 -5.73
CA HIS A 90 -0.19 -8.14 -4.89
C HIS A 90 -0.22 -9.48 -5.64
N LYS A 91 -0.73 -9.47 -6.88
CA LYS A 91 -0.91 -10.73 -7.63
C LYS A 91 0.41 -11.35 -8.06
N ILE A 92 1.37 -10.55 -8.51
CA ILE A 92 2.66 -11.02 -9.02
C ILE A 92 3.58 -11.42 -7.87
N ALA A 93 3.68 -10.61 -6.80
CA ALA A 93 4.43 -10.96 -5.60
C ALA A 93 3.85 -12.21 -4.93
N GLY A 94 2.52 -12.26 -4.75
CA GLY A 94 1.86 -13.44 -4.21
C GLY A 94 2.10 -14.69 -5.05
N ALA A 95 2.11 -14.58 -6.39
CA ALA A 95 2.44 -15.73 -7.24
C ALA A 95 3.91 -16.19 -7.13
N ALA A 96 4.84 -15.30 -6.78
CA ALA A 96 6.22 -15.67 -6.48
C ALA A 96 6.33 -16.38 -5.12
N ALA A 97 5.62 -15.88 -4.10
CA ALA A 97 5.56 -16.50 -2.78
C ALA A 97 4.96 -17.92 -2.83
N GLU A 98 3.84 -18.11 -3.54
CA GLU A 98 3.18 -19.43 -3.73
C GLU A 98 4.08 -20.44 -4.47
N LYS A 99 5.08 -19.98 -5.21
CA LYS A 99 6.08 -20.85 -5.85
C LYS A 99 7.23 -21.24 -4.91
N GLY A 100 7.17 -20.82 -3.64
CA GLY A 100 8.20 -21.10 -2.64
C GLY A 100 9.48 -20.28 -2.81
N GLN A 101 9.42 -19.12 -3.46
CA GLN A 101 10.58 -18.21 -3.51
C GLN A 101 10.84 -17.62 -2.12
N ASP A 102 12.12 -17.36 -1.80
CA ASP A 102 12.48 -16.70 -0.55
C ASP A 102 12.01 -15.24 -0.51
N LEU A 103 11.96 -14.65 0.69
CA LEU A 103 11.44 -13.31 0.92
C LEU A 103 12.15 -12.24 0.08
N LYS A 104 13.47 -12.37 -0.16
CA LYS A 104 14.25 -11.41 -0.94
C LYS A 104 13.90 -11.48 -2.41
N ASP A 105 13.69 -12.68 -2.94
CA ASP A 105 13.25 -12.89 -4.31
C ASP A 105 11.82 -12.41 -4.54
N VAL A 106 10.90 -12.67 -3.58
CA VAL A 106 9.54 -12.14 -3.65
C VAL A 106 9.54 -10.60 -3.65
N LYS A 107 10.35 -9.97 -2.78
CA LYS A 107 10.56 -8.51 -2.80
C LYS A 107 11.08 -8.03 -4.15
N ARG A 108 12.13 -8.65 -4.68
CA ARG A 108 12.74 -8.30 -5.97
C ARG A 108 11.72 -8.36 -7.12
N VAL A 109 10.85 -9.38 -7.11
CA VAL A 109 9.76 -9.53 -8.08
C VAL A 109 8.73 -8.40 -7.91
N ALA A 110 8.35 -8.07 -6.68
CA ALA A 110 7.42 -6.97 -6.38
C ALA A 110 7.99 -5.61 -6.84
N GLU A 111 9.25 -5.32 -6.53
CA GLU A 111 9.96 -4.09 -6.95
C GLU A 111 10.06 -3.98 -8.47
N LYS A 112 10.42 -5.08 -9.15
CA LYS A 112 10.43 -5.12 -10.62
C LYS A 112 9.03 -4.86 -11.18
N THR A 113 7.99 -5.35 -10.52
CA THR A 113 6.60 -5.17 -10.94
C THR A 113 6.21 -3.70 -10.86
N ILE A 114 6.38 -3.05 -9.71
CA ILE A 114 6.04 -1.62 -9.56
C ILE A 114 6.89 -0.72 -10.48
N LYS A 115 8.15 -1.06 -10.74
CA LYS A 115 8.99 -0.32 -11.68
C LYS A 115 8.37 -0.22 -13.08
N ASN A 116 7.53 -1.19 -13.47
CA ASN A 116 6.90 -1.30 -14.79
C ASN A 116 5.40 -0.98 -14.82
N ILE A 117 4.79 -0.57 -13.71
CA ILE A 117 3.37 -0.20 -13.67
C ILE A 117 3.23 1.32 -13.61
N ARG A 118 2.40 1.89 -14.48
CA ARG A 118 1.98 3.29 -14.45
C ARG A 118 0.47 3.37 -14.52
N THR A 119 -0.11 4.22 -13.70
CA THR A 119 -1.56 4.42 -13.64
C THR A 119 -1.89 5.90 -13.67
N MET A 120 -3.06 6.23 -14.20
CA MET A 120 -3.59 7.58 -14.20
C MET A 120 -5.10 7.46 -14.03
N GLY A 121 -5.66 8.25 -13.12
CA GLY A 121 -7.10 8.28 -12.85
C GLY A 121 -7.70 9.63 -13.23
N MET A 122 -9.01 9.62 -13.45
CA MET A 122 -9.84 10.83 -13.63
C MET A 122 -11.18 10.61 -12.93
N SER A 123 -11.77 11.67 -12.41
CA SER A 123 -13.07 11.68 -11.76
C SER A 123 -14.03 12.68 -12.42
N LEU A 124 -15.26 12.22 -12.65
CA LEU A 124 -16.39 13.05 -13.11
C LEU A 124 -17.26 13.53 -11.96
N THR A 125 -17.25 12.78 -10.84
CA THR A 125 -18.02 13.06 -9.63
C THR A 125 -17.15 12.91 -8.39
N LEU A 126 -17.69 13.24 -7.23
CA LEU A 126 -16.95 13.32 -5.98
C LEU A 126 -17.27 12.12 -5.10
N CYS A 127 -16.32 11.69 -4.27
CA CYS A 127 -16.63 10.80 -3.17
C CYS A 127 -17.04 11.61 -1.93
N ILE A 128 -18.00 11.08 -1.17
CA ILE A 128 -18.40 11.58 0.15
C ILE A 128 -17.91 10.57 1.17
N VAL A 129 -17.01 11.00 2.06
CA VAL A 129 -16.61 10.17 3.21
C VAL A 129 -17.77 10.20 4.21
N PRO A 130 -18.32 9.05 4.63
CA PRO A 130 -19.50 9.01 5.49
C PRO A 130 -19.35 9.85 6.77
N ALA A 131 -18.19 9.79 7.42
CA ALA A 131 -17.90 10.55 8.63
C ALA A 131 -17.83 12.08 8.42
N VAL A 132 -17.54 12.53 7.20
CA VAL A 132 -17.43 13.95 6.85
C VAL A 132 -18.76 14.50 6.33
N GLY A 133 -19.60 13.67 5.70
CA GLY A 133 -20.96 14.02 5.27
C GLY A 133 -21.07 15.04 4.13
N LYS A 134 -19.95 15.55 3.62
CA LYS A 134 -19.88 16.49 2.49
C LYS A 134 -18.87 16.02 1.43
N PRO A 135 -18.99 16.48 0.17
CA PRO A 135 -18.05 16.13 -0.89
C PRO A 135 -16.61 16.54 -0.55
N SER A 136 -15.65 15.73 -1.01
CA SER A 136 -14.22 15.93 -0.74
C SER A 136 -13.61 17.17 -1.42
N PHE A 137 -14.20 17.61 -2.53
CA PHE A 137 -13.85 18.85 -3.26
C PHE A 137 -15.03 19.26 -4.13
N GLU A 138 -14.92 20.33 -4.91
CA GLU A 138 -15.94 20.74 -5.90
C GLU A 138 -15.42 20.56 -7.33
N ILE A 139 -16.30 20.12 -8.24
CA ILE A 139 -16.04 20.06 -9.69
C ILE A 139 -17.09 20.92 -10.39
N GLY A 140 -16.64 21.84 -11.24
CA GLY A 140 -17.54 22.66 -12.05
C GLY A 140 -18.30 21.85 -13.10
N LYS A 141 -19.44 22.37 -13.58
CA LYS A 141 -20.24 21.74 -14.64
C LYS A 141 -19.38 21.50 -15.89
N MET A 142 -19.47 20.29 -16.48
CA MET A 142 -18.67 19.86 -17.64
C MET A 142 -17.14 19.90 -17.42
N LYS A 143 -16.67 19.74 -16.17
CA LYS A 143 -15.25 19.58 -15.85
C LYS A 143 -14.98 18.19 -15.26
N CYS A 144 -13.72 17.77 -15.31
CA CYS A 144 -13.20 16.57 -14.66
C CYS A 144 -11.96 16.95 -13.83
N LYS A 145 -11.57 16.07 -12.91
CA LYS A 145 -10.30 16.18 -12.17
C LYS A 145 -9.49 14.90 -12.32
#